data_AF-A0A1G6JCA3-F1
#
_entry.id   AF-A0A1G6JCA3-F1
#
_cell.length_a   1.000
_cell.length_b   1.000
_cell.length_c   1.000
_cell.angle_alpha   90.00
_cell.angle_beta   90.00
_cell.angle_gamma   90.00
#
_symmetry.space_group_name_H-M   'P 1'
#
loop_
_entity.id
_entity.type
_entity.pdbx_description
1 polymer ?
#
loop_
_entity_poly.entity_id
_entity_poly.type
_entity_poly.pdbx_seq_one_letter_code
_entity_poly.pdbx_strand_id
1 'polypeptide(L)'
;MKEFTCEKCGSNDLVKEDGLYVCQHCGTKYKPDKKDPLFSFSFTVSEGDGDTDETEEKVHIGAYVAQVINVLWVALKEFIKECFNFFLKCLLCLFIILSAYLIYYYYLREPLDIKSASLDSAKAAQIVIPADNLQRLFLELNTDITVEEVETAVKKYDLKLAKMEFENHSTTKGELCYKIGKTDNSVKFSTDHPEESINIYFDKGNNNRFMLAAYFNIKYYPTSALLYSYGYFNAFREIVSSVNTDKPGFYYYNYELSYEKKPPYIKCSDGKEALLRMFAFKRFR
;
A
#
# COMPACT_ATOMS: atom_id res chain seq x y z
N MET A 1 -0.98 -19.44 54.20
CA MET A 1 -1.93 -18.48 54.81
C MET A 1 -1.78 -17.18 54.04
N LYS A 2 -2.83 -16.63 53.43
CA LYS A 2 -2.75 -15.32 52.78
C LYS A 2 -2.79 -14.25 53.87
N GLU A 3 -1.77 -13.40 53.93
CA GLU A 3 -1.75 -12.24 54.83
C GLU A 3 -2.86 -11.28 54.40
N PHE A 4 -3.81 -11.04 55.31
CA PHE A 4 -4.84 -10.04 55.13
C PHE A 4 -4.28 -8.74 55.70
N THR A 5 -4.05 -7.74 54.85
CA THR A 5 -3.47 -6.45 55.26
C THR A 5 -4.55 -5.37 55.15
N CYS A 6 -4.54 -4.40 56.05
CA CYS A 6 -5.54 -3.33 56.03
C CYS A 6 -5.31 -2.45 54.80
N GLU A 7 -6.28 -2.41 53.88
CA GLU A 7 -6.21 -1.61 52.65
C GLU A 7 -6.06 -0.10 52.89
N LYS A 8 -6.39 0.40 54.09
CA LYS A 8 -6.33 1.83 54.41
C LYS A 8 -4.98 2.27 54.99
N CYS A 9 -4.34 1.45 55.81
CA CYS A 9 -3.10 1.84 56.50
C CYS A 9 -1.94 0.84 56.32
N GLY A 10 -2.16 -0.29 55.65
CA GLY A 10 -1.14 -1.32 55.40
C GLY A 10 -0.71 -2.13 56.62
N SER A 11 -1.34 -1.93 57.78
CA SER A 11 -1.08 -2.76 58.98
C SER A 11 -1.65 -4.16 58.83
N ASN A 12 -0.95 -5.14 59.39
CA ASN A 12 -1.36 -6.55 59.44
C ASN A 12 -2.13 -6.89 60.73
N ASP A 13 -2.34 -5.91 61.62
CA ASP A 13 -2.98 -6.09 62.92
C ASP A 13 -4.50 -5.97 62.80
N LEU A 14 -5.13 -7.06 62.35
CA LEU A 14 -6.58 -7.20 62.22
C LEU A 14 -7.09 -8.25 63.21
N VAL A 15 -8.04 -7.84 64.06
CA VAL A 15 -8.67 -8.71 65.07
C VAL A 15 -10.13 -8.95 64.68
N LYS A 16 -10.63 -10.17 64.92
CA LYS A 16 -12.01 -10.53 64.64
C LYS A 16 -12.90 -10.20 65.85
N GLU A 17 -13.82 -9.25 65.67
CA GLU A 17 -14.81 -8.85 66.67
C GLU A 17 -16.20 -8.87 66.04
N ASP A 18 -17.18 -9.54 66.67
CA ASP A 18 -18.58 -9.61 66.23
C ASP A 18 -18.79 -10.00 64.76
N GLY A 19 -17.96 -10.91 64.24
CA GLY A 19 -18.06 -11.40 62.85
C GLY A 19 -17.49 -10.46 61.79
N LEU A 20 -16.81 -9.38 62.20
CA LEU A 20 -16.10 -8.42 61.37
C LEU A 20 -14.59 -8.48 61.66
N TYR A 21 -13.76 -8.15 60.68
CA TYR A 21 -12.33 -7.94 60.91
C TYR A 21 -12.06 -6.45 61.12
N VAL A 22 -11.51 -6.07 62.27
CA VAL A 22 -11.25 -4.68 62.65
C VAL A 22 -9.75 -4.43 62.74
N CYS A 23 -9.26 -3.42 62.03
CA CYS A 23 -7.86 -3.02 62.09
C CYS A 23 -7.59 -2.26 63.39
N GLN A 24 -6.65 -2.74 64.20
CA GLN A 24 -6.29 -2.12 65.49
C GLN A 24 -5.61 -0.75 65.31
N HIS A 25 -4.98 -0.51 64.16
CA HIS A 25 -4.21 0.71 63.94
C HIS A 25 -5.05 1.89 63.40
N CYS A 26 -6.13 1.63 62.65
CA CYS A 26 -6.95 2.68 62.05
C CYS A 26 -8.46 2.53 62.27
N GLY A 27 -8.91 1.44 62.90
CA GLY A 27 -10.32 1.19 63.22
C GLY A 27 -11.21 0.76 62.05
N THR A 28 -10.63 0.52 60.86
CA THR A 28 -11.41 0.12 59.67
C THR A 28 -11.96 -1.30 59.85
N LYS A 29 -13.26 -1.50 59.56
CA LYS A 29 -13.98 -2.78 59.74
C LYS A 29 -14.30 -3.42 58.37
N TYR A 30 -14.00 -4.70 58.21
CA TYR A 30 -14.25 -5.50 57.01
C TYR A 30 -15.30 -6.58 57.29
N LYS A 31 -16.32 -6.68 56.42
CA LYS A 31 -17.27 -7.80 56.41
C LYS A 31 -16.70 -8.96 55.59
N PRO A 32 -16.75 -10.20 56.06
CA PRO A 32 -16.50 -11.35 55.20
C PRO A 32 -17.67 -11.46 54.21
N ASP A 33 -17.47 -11.07 52.95
CA ASP A 33 -18.50 -11.21 51.93
C ASP A 33 -18.85 -12.69 51.72
N LYS A 34 -20.16 -12.98 51.75
CA LYS A 34 -20.74 -14.30 51.50
C LYS A 34 -20.45 -14.69 50.05
N LYS A 35 -19.86 -15.86 49.85
CA LYS A 35 -19.70 -16.50 48.54
C LYS A 35 -21.09 -16.78 47.92
N ASP A 36 -21.26 -16.41 46.65
CA ASP A 36 -22.46 -16.65 45.85
C ASP A 36 -22.86 -18.14 45.78
N PRO A 37 -24.18 -18.45 45.73
CA PRO A 37 -24.68 -19.82 45.67
C PRO A 37 -24.80 -20.28 44.22
N LEU A 38 -23.76 -20.92 43.67
CA LEU A 38 -23.88 -21.67 42.42
C LEU A 38 -23.23 -23.04 42.57
N PHE A 39 -24.02 -24.08 42.25
CA PHE A 39 -23.68 -25.48 42.11
C PHE A 39 -23.60 -26.34 43.38
N SER A 40 -24.76 -26.67 43.96
CA SER A 40 -24.96 -27.98 44.61
C SER A 40 -25.52 -28.96 43.58
N PHE A 41 -24.69 -29.86 43.06
CA PHE A 41 -25.17 -31.02 42.30
C PHE A 41 -25.13 -32.23 43.25
N SER A 42 -26.28 -32.64 43.77
CA SER A 42 -26.41 -33.88 44.55
C SER A 42 -26.60 -35.05 43.59
N PHE A 43 -25.66 -35.99 43.59
CA PHE A 43 -25.79 -37.27 42.91
C PHE A 43 -26.26 -38.31 43.93
N THR A 44 -27.44 -38.89 43.72
CA THR A 44 -27.95 -40.03 44.52
C THR A 44 -27.63 -41.32 43.76
N VAL A 45 -26.75 -42.15 44.33
CA VAL A 45 -26.62 -43.56 43.92
C VAL A 45 -27.69 -44.33 44.67
N SER A 46 -28.63 -44.92 43.93
CA SER A 46 -29.54 -45.92 44.45
C SER A 46 -29.02 -47.30 44.02
N GLU A 47 -28.35 -47.99 44.94
CA GLU A 47 -28.22 -49.45 44.89
C GLU A 47 -29.28 -50.04 45.82
N GLY A 48 -30.27 -50.72 45.24
CA GLY A 48 -31.08 -51.74 45.92
C GLY A 48 -30.72 -53.09 45.30
N ASP A 49 -30.70 -54.23 45.98
CA ASP A 49 -31.18 -54.59 47.32
C ASP A 49 -30.29 -55.76 47.82
N GLY A 50 -30.06 -55.84 49.13
CA GLY A 50 -29.48 -57.04 49.74
C GLY A 50 -28.89 -56.77 51.11
N ASP A 51 -29.68 -57.03 52.16
CA ASP A 51 -29.31 -57.07 53.59
C ASP A 51 -27.88 -57.57 53.84
N THR A 52 -27.07 -56.78 54.55
CA THR A 52 -26.36 -57.21 55.76
C THR A 52 -25.50 -56.09 56.36
N ASP A 53 -25.70 -55.90 57.66
CA ASP A 53 -24.84 -55.39 58.73
C ASP A 53 -23.90 -54.19 58.54
N GLU A 54 -23.97 -53.37 59.57
CA GLU A 54 -23.23 -52.14 59.84
C GLU A 54 -21.72 -52.24 59.63
N THR A 55 -21.19 -51.37 58.77
CA THR A 55 -19.97 -50.58 59.05
C THR A 55 -19.98 -49.34 58.14
N GLU A 56 -20.42 -48.20 58.68
CA GLU A 56 -20.24 -46.90 58.00
C GLU A 56 -18.75 -46.51 58.03
N GLU A 57 -17.94 -47.04 57.10
CA GLU A 57 -16.67 -46.40 56.75
C GLU A 57 -17.00 -45.18 55.88
N LYS A 58 -17.23 -44.03 56.52
CA LYS A 58 -17.36 -42.73 55.83
C LYS A 58 -16.01 -42.36 55.22
N VAL A 59 -15.73 -42.90 54.04
CA VAL A 59 -14.54 -42.55 53.25
C VAL A 59 -14.55 -41.04 53.00
N HIS A 60 -13.48 -40.36 53.44
CA HIS A 60 -13.24 -38.92 53.33
C HIS A 60 -13.01 -38.44 51.87
N ILE A 61 -13.90 -38.82 50.95
CA ILE A 61 -13.80 -38.52 49.52
C ILE A 61 -13.89 -37.00 49.28
N GLY A 62 -14.71 -36.30 50.08
CA GLY A 62 -14.90 -34.85 49.92
C GLY A 62 -13.64 -34.01 50.15
N ALA A 63 -12.78 -34.41 51.09
CA ALA A 63 -11.54 -33.67 51.38
C ALA A 63 -10.49 -33.87 50.26
N TYR A 64 -10.41 -35.08 49.72
CA TYR A 64 -9.49 -35.43 48.65
C TYR A 64 -9.90 -34.74 47.33
N VAL A 65 -11.19 -34.77 46.99
CA VAL A 65 -11.73 -34.08 45.80
C VAL A 65 -11.52 -32.56 45.89
N ALA A 66 -11.75 -31.95 47.07
CA ALA A 66 -11.50 -30.53 47.26
C ALA A 66 -10.02 -30.13 47.14
N GLN A 67 -9.10 -31.00 47.57
CA GLN A 67 -7.66 -30.80 47.36
C GLN A 67 -7.29 -30.87 45.88
N VAL A 68 -7.77 -31.87 45.14
CA VAL A 68 -7.47 -32.03 43.71
C VAL A 68 -8.01 -30.85 42.90
N ILE A 69 -9.23 -30.39 43.20
CA ILE A 69 -9.83 -29.21 42.54
C ILE A 69 -9.02 -27.94 42.83
N ASN A 70 -8.56 -27.73 44.08
CA ASN A 70 -7.73 -26.56 44.40
C ASN A 70 -6.39 -26.59 43.66
N VAL A 71 -5.74 -27.75 43.57
CA VAL A 71 -4.47 -27.90 42.84
C VAL A 71 -4.68 -27.61 41.35
N LEU A 72 -5.74 -28.16 40.74
CA LEU A 72 -6.11 -27.89 39.35
C LEU A 72 -6.43 -26.41 39.11
N TRP A 73 -7.13 -25.77 40.04
CA TRP A 73 -7.52 -24.37 39.90
C TRP A 73 -6.34 -23.41 40.04
N VAL A 74 -5.37 -23.73 40.90
CA VAL A 74 -4.10 -22.98 41.01
C VAL A 74 -3.27 -23.15 39.74
N ALA A 75 -3.14 -24.38 39.23
CA ALA A 75 -2.42 -24.65 37.99
C ALA A 75 -3.05 -23.93 36.78
N LEU A 76 -4.39 -23.94 36.69
CA LEU A 76 -5.12 -23.25 35.63
C LEU A 76 -4.92 -21.73 35.69
N LYS A 77 -4.86 -21.14 36.90
CA LYS A 77 -4.61 -19.71 37.06
C LYS A 77 -3.22 -19.29 36.61
N GLU A 78 -2.20 -20.05 36.98
CA GLU A 78 -0.83 -19.77 36.52
C GLU A 78 -0.73 -19.95 35.01
N PHE A 79 -1.36 -20.97 34.44
CA PHE A 79 -1.41 -21.17 32.99
C PHE A 79 -2.10 -20.00 32.25
N ILE A 80 -3.25 -19.54 32.74
CA ILE A 80 -3.95 -18.38 32.15
C ILE A 80 -3.09 -17.12 32.23
N LYS A 81 -2.37 -16.91 33.34
CA LYS A 81 -1.50 -15.75 33.55
C LYS A 81 -0.30 -15.77 32.59
N GLU A 82 0.29 -16.94 32.35
CA GLU A 82 1.37 -17.11 31.36
C GLU A 82 0.86 -16.88 29.94
N CYS A 83 -0.29 -17.44 29.58
CA CYS A 83 -0.92 -17.20 28.27
C CYS A 83 -1.27 -15.73 28.05
N PHE A 84 -1.80 -15.04 29.08
CA PHE A 84 -2.12 -13.62 29.00
C PHE A 84 -0.86 -12.76 28.85
N ASN A 85 0.21 -13.07 29.60
CA ASN A 85 1.50 -12.38 29.46
C ASN A 85 2.13 -12.62 28.09
N PHE A 86 2.03 -13.83 27.54
CA PHE A 86 2.51 -14.14 26.21
C PHE A 86 1.72 -13.36 25.14
N PHE A 87 0.40 -13.34 25.26
CA PHE A 87 -0.48 -12.59 24.37
C PHE A 87 -0.18 -11.07 24.41
N LEU A 88 0.01 -10.52 25.61
CA LEU A 88 0.32 -9.10 25.79
C LEU A 88 1.69 -8.73 25.18
N LYS A 89 2.69 -9.60 25.30
CA LYS A 89 4.01 -9.43 24.65
C LYS A 89 3.90 -9.48 23.12
N CYS A 90 3.10 -10.39 22.57
CA CYS A 90 2.83 -10.44 21.13
C CYS A 90 2.13 -9.17 20.64
N LEU A 91 1.16 -8.65 21.40
CA LEU A 91 0.45 -7.41 21.07
C LEU A 91 1.40 -6.20 21.08
N LEU A 92 2.29 -6.11 22.07
CA LEU A 92 3.33 -5.09 22.16
C LEU A 92 4.31 -5.16 20.98
N CYS A 93 4.76 -6.37 20.60
CA CYS A 93 5.60 -6.55 19.41
C CYS A 93 4.89 -6.10 18.12
N LEU A 94 3.62 -6.45 17.94
CA LEU A 94 2.82 -6.00 16.80
C LEU A 94 2.67 -4.47 16.79
N PHE A 95 2.45 -3.86 17.95
CA PHE A 95 2.36 -2.41 18.08
C PHE A 95 3.69 -1.72 17.74
N ILE A 96 4.82 -2.29 18.16
CA ILE A 96 6.16 -1.80 17.81
C ILE A 96 6.37 -1.91 16.29
N ILE A 97 6.05 -3.05 15.67
CA ILE A 97 6.18 -3.24 14.22
C ILE A 97 5.27 -2.27 13.44
N LEU A 98 4.01 -2.11 13.85
CA LEU A 98 3.08 -1.16 13.25
C LEU A 98 3.55 0.28 13.41
N SER A 99 4.08 0.64 14.58
CA SER A 99 4.63 1.99 14.82
C SER A 99 5.88 2.24 13.97
N ALA A 100 6.77 1.27 13.82
CA ALA A 100 7.94 1.37 12.95
C ALA A 100 7.54 1.46 11.48
N TYR A 101 6.51 0.71 11.06
CA TYR A 101 5.94 0.78 9.72
C TYR A 101 5.27 2.14 9.46
N LEU A 102 4.53 2.68 10.43
CA LEU A 102 3.94 4.01 10.34
C LEU A 102 5.00 5.11 10.32
N ILE A 103 6.06 5.00 11.12
CA ILE A 103 7.20 5.94 11.10
C ILE A 103 7.93 5.84 9.77
N TYR A 104 8.20 4.63 9.26
CA TYR A 104 8.75 4.41 7.92
C TYR A 104 7.87 5.05 6.85
N TYR A 105 6.57 4.85 6.94
CA TYR A 105 5.59 5.43 6.01
C TYR A 105 5.52 6.96 6.13
N TYR A 106 5.62 7.53 7.32
CA TYR A 106 5.56 8.98 7.54
C TYR A 106 6.86 9.69 7.15
N TYR A 107 8.02 9.06 7.37
CA TYR A 107 9.32 9.68 7.06
C TYR A 107 9.77 9.47 5.60
N LEU A 108 9.31 8.43 4.91
CA LEU A 108 9.61 8.22 3.48
C LEU A 108 8.50 8.68 2.54
N ARG A 109 7.32 9.05 3.06
CA ARG A 109 6.28 9.69 2.27
C ARG A 109 6.34 11.20 2.51
N GLU A 110 7.21 11.87 1.76
CA GLU A 110 6.98 13.29 1.48
C GLU A 110 5.54 13.42 0.95
N PRO A 111 4.76 14.41 1.41
CA PRO A 111 3.41 14.61 0.90
C PRO A 111 3.48 14.75 -0.62
N LEU A 112 2.71 13.92 -1.32
CA LEU A 112 2.39 14.10 -2.74
C LEU A 112 1.60 15.39 -2.88
N ASP A 113 2.30 16.51 -2.82
CA ASP A 113 1.74 17.83 -3.06
C ASP A 113 1.63 18.01 -4.57
N ILE A 114 0.53 17.49 -5.11
CA ILE A 114 0.16 17.54 -6.53
C ILE A 114 -0.11 18.99 -6.99
N LYS A 115 -0.09 19.97 -6.07
CA LYS A 115 -0.14 21.39 -6.41
C LYS A 115 1.21 22.00 -6.73
N SER A 116 2.34 21.32 -6.50
CA SER A 116 3.66 21.83 -6.83
C SER A 116 4.48 20.84 -7.65
N ALA A 117 3.91 20.35 -8.75
CA ALA A 117 4.67 20.36 -10.00
C ALA A 117 4.66 21.78 -10.61
N SER A 118 4.70 22.82 -9.78
CA SER A 118 5.27 24.10 -10.13
C SER A 118 6.76 23.81 -10.24
N LEU A 119 7.18 23.57 -11.47
CA LEU A 119 8.55 23.63 -11.87
C LEU A 119 9.14 24.91 -11.24
N ASP A 120 9.95 24.78 -10.17
CA ASP A 120 10.63 25.93 -9.58
C ASP A 120 11.33 26.63 -10.76
N SER A 121 10.85 27.82 -11.11
CA SER A 121 11.29 28.51 -12.33
C SER A 121 12.82 28.69 -12.36
N ALA A 122 13.43 28.75 -11.18
CA ALA A 122 14.88 28.78 -10.96
C ALA A 122 15.60 27.45 -11.27
N LYS A 123 14.96 26.29 -11.08
CA LYS A 123 15.56 24.96 -11.29
C LYS A 123 15.33 24.43 -12.70
N ALA A 124 14.21 24.77 -13.34
CA ALA A 124 14.04 24.54 -14.78
C ALA A 124 14.88 25.44 -15.65
N ALA A 125 15.22 26.65 -15.19
CA ALA A 125 16.18 27.50 -15.87
C ALA A 125 17.58 26.85 -15.97
N GLN A 126 17.91 25.86 -15.12
CA GLN A 126 19.18 25.12 -15.17
C GLN A 126 19.13 23.82 -16.00
N ILE A 127 17.94 23.31 -16.33
CA ILE A 127 17.83 22.17 -17.26
C ILE A 127 18.01 22.71 -18.67
N VAL A 128 19.27 22.82 -19.08
CA VAL A 128 19.60 22.95 -20.49
C VAL A 128 19.10 21.66 -21.14
N ILE A 129 18.00 21.73 -21.89
CA ILE A 129 17.63 20.65 -22.80
C ILE A 129 18.83 20.52 -23.73
N PRO A 130 19.64 19.46 -23.63
CA PRO A 130 20.71 19.26 -24.57
C PRO A 130 19.95 19.00 -25.87
N ALA A 131 19.93 19.96 -26.78
CA ALA A 131 19.19 19.82 -28.02
C ALA A 131 19.99 18.88 -28.92
N ASP A 132 19.98 17.59 -28.60
CA ASP A 132 20.44 16.58 -29.53
C ASP A 132 19.40 16.44 -30.64
N ASN A 133 19.85 15.85 -31.75
CA ASN A 133 19.07 15.76 -32.97
C ASN A 133 17.71 15.07 -32.77
N LEU A 134 17.59 14.17 -31.79
CA LEU A 134 16.34 13.49 -31.49
C LEU A 134 15.38 14.41 -30.72
N GLN A 135 15.81 15.15 -29.69
CA GLN A 135 14.89 16.12 -29.07
C GLN A 135 14.52 17.26 -30.03
N ARG A 136 15.45 17.71 -30.88
CA ARG A 136 15.14 18.72 -31.91
C ARG A 136 14.03 18.25 -32.83
N LEU A 137 14.13 17.00 -33.32
CA LEU A 137 13.08 16.41 -34.12
C LEU A 137 11.75 16.43 -33.38
N PHE A 138 11.70 15.99 -32.11
CA PHE A 138 10.46 15.99 -31.33
C PHE A 138 9.84 17.38 -31.19
N LEU A 139 10.66 18.40 -30.97
CA LEU A 139 10.23 19.79 -30.83
C LEU A 139 9.75 20.41 -32.16
N GLU A 140 10.17 19.88 -33.30
CA GLU A 140 9.68 20.29 -34.64
C GLU A 140 8.36 19.60 -35.04
N LEU A 141 7.97 18.52 -34.35
CA LEU A 141 6.72 17.80 -34.65
C LEU A 141 5.51 18.70 -34.37
N ASN A 142 4.48 18.55 -35.20
CA ASN A 142 3.19 19.20 -35.05
C ASN A 142 2.07 18.20 -35.39
N THR A 143 0.81 18.60 -35.19
CA THR A 143 -0.35 17.70 -35.30
C THR A 143 -0.76 17.40 -36.74
N ASP A 144 -0.22 18.14 -37.70
CA ASP A 144 -0.51 18.03 -39.13
C ASP A 144 0.61 17.33 -39.91
N ILE A 145 1.63 16.83 -39.19
CA ILE A 145 2.81 16.22 -39.79
C ILE A 145 2.46 15.00 -40.65
N THR A 146 3.08 14.91 -41.82
CA THR A 146 2.91 13.76 -42.72
C THR A 146 4.03 12.74 -42.58
N VAL A 147 3.80 11.55 -43.16
CA VAL A 147 4.81 10.49 -43.21
C VAL A 147 6.07 10.93 -43.95
N GLU A 148 5.91 11.63 -45.07
CA GLU A 148 7.02 12.14 -45.90
C GLU A 148 7.84 13.20 -45.16
N GLU A 149 7.18 14.05 -44.37
CA GLU A 149 7.83 15.05 -43.52
C GLU A 149 8.64 14.38 -42.41
N VAL A 150 8.11 13.33 -41.78
CA VAL A 150 8.86 12.53 -40.79
C VAL A 150 10.12 11.94 -41.42
N GLU A 151 10.01 11.28 -42.58
CA GLU A 151 11.17 10.69 -43.24
C GLU A 151 12.22 11.73 -43.66
N THR A 152 11.76 12.89 -44.10
CA THR A 152 12.64 14.01 -44.47
C THR A 152 13.36 14.55 -43.24
N ALA A 153 12.65 14.69 -42.12
CA ALA A 153 13.22 15.18 -40.87
C ALA A 153 14.23 14.18 -40.27
N VAL A 154 13.96 12.88 -40.34
CA VAL A 154 14.91 11.83 -39.93
C VAL A 154 16.23 11.94 -40.71
N LYS A 155 16.16 12.12 -42.04
CA LYS A 155 17.35 12.29 -42.88
C LYS A 155 18.09 13.59 -42.57
N LYS A 156 17.37 14.70 -42.38
CA LYS A 156 17.92 16.01 -42.00
C LYS A 156 18.76 15.93 -40.72
N TYR A 157 18.34 15.10 -39.77
CA TYR A 157 18.95 14.97 -38.45
C TYR A 157 19.92 13.78 -38.31
N ASP A 158 20.18 13.04 -39.39
CA ASP A 158 21.01 11.82 -39.40
C ASP A 158 20.58 10.81 -38.31
N LEU A 159 19.27 10.59 -38.22
CA LEU A 159 18.67 9.65 -37.27
C LEU A 159 18.37 8.30 -37.95
N LYS A 160 18.30 7.26 -37.13
CA LYS A 160 17.82 5.94 -37.56
C LYS A 160 16.31 5.89 -37.48
N LEU A 161 15.72 5.13 -38.38
CA LEU A 161 14.28 4.91 -38.46
C LEU A 161 13.99 3.44 -38.72
N ALA A 162 13.07 2.88 -37.94
CA ALA A 162 12.40 1.62 -38.24
C ALA A 162 10.90 1.85 -38.35
N LYS A 163 10.24 1.04 -39.16
CA LYS A 163 8.78 1.11 -39.37
C LYS A 163 8.17 -0.22 -39.01
N MET A 164 6.99 -0.17 -38.40
CA MET A 164 6.21 -1.35 -38.10
C MET A 164 4.73 -1.06 -38.31
N GLU A 165 4.03 -2.00 -38.92
CA GLU A 165 2.59 -1.95 -39.07
C GLU A 165 1.94 -2.83 -38.01
N PHE A 166 0.91 -2.30 -37.38
CA PHE A 166 0.13 -3.00 -36.39
C PHE A 166 -1.28 -3.23 -36.92
N GLU A 167 -1.73 -4.48 -36.88
CA GLU A 167 -3.15 -4.80 -37.01
C GLU A 167 -3.79 -4.53 -35.64
N ASN A 168 -4.49 -3.41 -35.49
CA ASN A 168 -5.20 -3.04 -34.26
C ASN A 168 -6.70 -3.18 -34.49
N HIS A 169 -7.43 -3.71 -33.50
CA HIS A 169 -8.90 -3.77 -33.50
C HIS A 169 -9.55 -2.39 -33.28
N SER A 170 -8.77 -1.37 -32.89
CA SER A 170 -9.25 -0.01 -32.56
C SER A 170 -9.36 0.92 -33.77
N THR A 171 -8.67 0.62 -34.87
CA THR A 171 -8.74 1.34 -36.15
C THR A 171 -9.20 0.37 -37.24
N THR A 172 -9.97 0.84 -38.22
CA THR A 172 -10.58 -0.06 -39.22
C THR A 172 -9.58 -0.75 -40.16
N LYS A 173 -8.32 -0.25 -40.23
CA LYS A 173 -7.27 -0.77 -41.13
C LYS A 173 -5.88 -0.86 -40.48
N GLY A 174 -5.79 -0.78 -39.15
CA GLY A 174 -4.51 -0.83 -38.42
C GLY A 174 -3.78 0.52 -38.33
N GLU A 175 -2.61 0.48 -37.72
CA GLU A 175 -1.77 1.63 -37.39
C GLU A 175 -0.37 1.46 -37.99
N LEU A 176 0.24 2.57 -38.41
CA LEU A 176 1.61 2.61 -38.88
C LEU A 176 2.47 3.36 -37.85
N CYS A 177 3.51 2.70 -37.35
CA CYS A 177 4.41 3.26 -36.35
C CYS A 177 5.81 3.46 -36.92
N TYR A 178 6.33 4.67 -36.75
CA TYR A 178 7.71 5.04 -37.00
C TYR A 178 8.44 5.11 -35.67
N LYS A 179 9.47 4.26 -35.49
CA LYS A 179 10.36 4.32 -34.34
C LYS A 179 11.67 4.96 -34.76
N ILE A 180 12.00 6.09 -34.16
CA ILE A 180 13.12 6.95 -34.52
C ILE A 180 14.09 7.01 -33.34
N GLY A 181 15.38 6.93 -33.61
CA GLY A 181 16.40 7.05 -32.57
C GLY A 181 17.78 7.27 -33.14
N LYS A 182 18.79 7.33 -32.26
CA LYS A 182 20.18 7.67 -32.65
C LYS A 182 20.98 6.47 -33.16
N THR A 183 20.62 5.27 -32.72
CA THR A 183 21.36 4.03 -32.97
C THR A 183 20.45 2.98 -33.58
N ASP A 184 21.01 1.95 -34.20
CA ASP A 184 20.20 0.84 -34.71
C ASP A 184 19.51 0.05 -33.59
N ASN A 185 20.04 0.10 -32.36
CA ASN A 185 19.38 -0.48 -31.18
C ASN A 185 18.16 0.34 -30.75
N SER A 186 18.26 1.67 -30.77
CA SER A 186 17.16 2.55 -30.36
C SER A 186 15.90 2.40 -31.23
N VAL A 187 16.03 1.91 -32.46
CA VAL A 187 14.91 1.69 -33.38
C VAL A 187 14.36 0.26 -33.38
N LYS A 188 14.93 -0.66 -32.61
CA LYS A 188 14.40 -2.02 -32.50
C LYS A 188 13.06 -2.01 -31.78
N PHE A 189 12.09 -2.74 -32.32
CA PHE A 189 10.79 -2.99 -31.68
C PHE A 189 10.84 -4.17 -30.68
N SER A 190 11.99 -4.40 -30.03
CA SER A 190 12.14 -5.43 -28.99
C SER A 190 11.81 -4.87 -27.60
N THR A 191 11.34 -5.75 -26.71
CA THR A 191 11.09 -5.45 -25.28
C THR A 191 12.36 -5.27 -24.47
N ASP A 192 13.50 -5.73 -25.00
CA ASP A 192 14.79 -5.63 -24.32
C ASP A 192 15.35 -4.21 -24.46
N HIS A 193 15.24 -3.45 -23.37
CA HIS A 193 15.93 -2.17 -23.13
C HIS A 193 15.70 -1.11 -24.22
N PRO A 194 14.51 -0.49 -24.29
CA PRO A 194 14.28 0.60 -25.24
C PRO A 194 15.21 1.77 -24.90
N GLU A 195 16.24 1.98 -25.70
CA GLU A 195 17.04 3.21 -25.68
C GLU A 195 16.15 4.42 -26.00
N GLU A 196 16.72 5.61 -25.86
CA GLU A 196 16.05 6.86 -26.17
C GLU A 196 15.52 6.89 -27.61
N SER A 197 14.21 7.10 -27.76
CA SER A 197 13.52 6.98 -29.04
C SER A 197 12.24 7.82 -29.10
N ILE A 198 11.76 8.07 -30.31
CA ILE A 198 10.46 8.66 -30.60
C ILE A 198 9.63 7.63 -31.35
N ASN A 199 8.45 7.34 -30.85
CA ASN A 199 7.46 6.53 -31.56
C ASN A 199 6.38 7.46 -32.13
N ILE A 200 6.19 7.46 -33.45
CA ILE A 200 5.17 8.25 -34.15
C ILE A 200 4.15 7.32 -34.76
N TYR A 201 2.88 7.54 -34.45
CA TYR A 201 1.76 6.70 -34.86
C TYR A 201 0.87 7.43 -35.86
N PHE A 202 0.53 6.72 -36.94
CA PHE A 202 -0.36 7.15 -38.01
C PHE A 202 -1.51 6.17 -38.20
N ASP A 203 -2.69 6.69 -38.50
CA ASP A 203 -3.91 5.92 -38.75
C ASP A 203 -4.00 5.52 -40.23
N LYS A 204 -3.73 4.25 -40.55
CA LYS A 204 -3.81 3.75 -41.94
C LYS A 204 -5.25 3.79 -42.48
N GLY A 205 -6.25 3.72 -41.59
CA GLY A 205 -7.66 3.82 -41.94
C GLY A 205 -8.05 5.19 -42.45
N ASN A 206 -7.32 6.22 -42.02
CA ASN A 206 -7.59 7.62 -42.30
C ASN A 206 -6.42 8.29 -43.05
N ASN A 207 -6.00 7.70 -44.17
CA ASN A 207 -4.94 8.23 -45.05
C ASN A 207 -3.62 8.55 -44.32
N ASN A 208 -3.21 7.69 -43.38
CA ASN A 208 -2.02 7.89 -42.54
C ASN A 208 -2.07 9.23 -41.79
N ARG A 209 -3.24 9.63 -41.29
CA ARG A 209 -3.36 10.84 -40.47
C ARG A 209 -2.62 10.65 -39.14
N PHE A 210 -1.87 11.66 -38.73
CA PHE A 210 -1.09 11.66 -37.49
C PHE A 210 -1.97 11.52 -36.25
N MET A 211 -1.65 10.55 -35.38
CA MET A 211 -2.38 10.28 -34.15
C MET A 211 -1.64 10.82 -32.92
N LEU A 212 -0.38 10.41 -32.76
CA LEU A 212 0.42 10.64 -31.57
C LEU A 212 1.91 10.49 -31.89
N ALA A 213 2.75 11.33 -31.29
CA ALA A 213 4.17 11.05 -31.11
C ALA A 213 4.51 10.96 -29.62
N ALA A 214 5.34 9.99 -29.26
CA ALA A 214 5.75 9.75 -27.89
C ALA A 214 7.28 9.67 -27.81
N TYR A 215 7.86 10.57 -27.04
CA TYR A 215 9.28 10.61 -26.71
C TYR A 215 9.53 9.76 -25.46
N PHE A 216 10.42 8.78 -25.59
CA PHE A 216 10.79 7.86 -24.54
C PHE A 216 12.28 7.94 -24.24
N ASN A 217 12.62 7.90 -22.96
CA ASN A 217 13.99 7.71 -22.50
C ASN A 217 13.99 6.85 -21.24
N ILE A 218 14.65 5.68 -21.31
CA ILE A 218 14.69 4.70 -20.23
C ILE A 218 15.23 5.26 -18.91
N LYS A 219 16.11 6.26 -18.96
CA LYS A 219 16.65 6.93 -17.77
C LYS A 219 15.55 7.60 -16.95
N TYR A 220 14.46 7.99 -17.59
CA TYR A 220 13.33 8.71 -16.99
C TYR A 220 12.05 7.83 -16.95
N TYR A 221 12.15 6.52 -17.17
CA TYR A 221 11.03 5.60 -16.99
C TYR A 221 10.47 5.73 -15.56
N PRO A 222 9.13 5.88 -15.37
CA PRO A 222 8.03 5.55 -16.29
C PRO A 222 7.42 6.74 -17.05
N THR A 223 8.19 7.80 -17.30
CA THR A 223 7.67 9.04 -17.89
C THR A 223 7.93 9.17 -19.39
N SER A 224 7.13 10.00 -20.05
CA SER A 224 7.24 10.27 -21.49
C SER A 224 6.73 11.68 -21.82
N ALA A 225 7.28 12.28 -22.87
CA ALA A 225 6.71 13.50 -23.46
C ALA A 225 5.89 13.11 -24.71
N LEU A 226 4.68 13.64 -24.84
CA LEU A 226 3.74 13.27 -25.87
C LEU A 226 3.35 14.49 -26.70
N LEU A 227 3.16 14.30 -28.00
CA LEU A 227 2.40 15.18 -28.88
C LEU A 227 1.18 14.40 -29.36
N TYR A 228 0.01 14.72 -28.84
CA TYR A 228 -1.24 14.03 -29.14
C TYR A 228 -2.06 14.83 -30.13
N SER A 229 -2.69 14.15 -31.09
CA SER A 229 -3.67 14.73 -32.02
C SER A 229 -5.04 14.12 -31.78
N TYR A 230 -5.19 12.81 -32.03
CA TYR A 230 -6.45 12.09 -31.83
C TYR A 230 -6.23 10.59 -31.73
N GLY A 231 -7.31 9.85 -31.44
CA GLY A 231 -7.32 8.40 -31.48
C GLY A 231 -6.99 7.75 -30.14
N TYR A 232 -6.86 6.42 -30.18
CA TYR A 232 -6.70 5.61 -28.98
C TYR A 232 -5.22 5.46 -28.62
N PHE A 233 -4.83 5.97 -27.46
CA PHE A 233 -3.57 5.62 -26.82
C PHE A 233 -3.90 4.86 -25.54
N ASN A 234 -3.26 3.72 -25.26
CA ASN A 234 -3.62 2.84 -24.13
C ASN A 234 -3.63 3.55 -22.77
N ALA A 235 -2.81 4.58 -22.62
CA ALA A 235 -2.73 5.48 -21.48
C ALA A 235 -3.91 6.46 -21.33
N PHE A 236 -4.61 6.72 -22.43
CA PHE A 236 -5.76 7.63 -22.56
C PHE A 236 -7.08 6.87 -22.43
N ARG A 237 -7.05 5.62 -21.93
CA ARG A 237 -8.24 4.77 -21.78
C ARG A 237 -9.34 5.42 -20.92
N GLU A 238 -8.98 6.25 -19.93
CA GLU A 238 -9.93 7.02 -19.12
C GLU A 238 -10.31 8.39 -19.72
N ILE A 239 -9.60 8.84 -20.75
CA ILE A 239 -9.89 10.11 -21.46
C ILE A 239 -11.08 9.96 -22.40
N VAL A 240 -11.23 8.80 -23.06
CA VAL A 240 -12.29 8.61 -24.07
C VAL A 240 -13.68 8.51 -23.43
N SER A 241 -13.77 8.21 -22.12
CA SER A 241 -15.04 7.99 -21.42
C SER A 241 -15.58 9.22 -20.66
N SER A 242 -14.80 10.29 -20.49
CA SER A 242 -15.26 11.49 -19.77
C SER A 242 -14.92 12.78 -20.53
N VAL A 243 -15.97 13.35 -21.11
CA VAL A 243 -16.17 14.75 -21.51
C VAL A 243 -14.96 15.70 -21.27
N ASN A 244 -14.40 16.24 -22.36
CA ASN A 244 -13.60 17.48 -22.43
C ASN A 244 -12.08 17.48 -22.18
N THR A 245 -11.32 16.45 -22.60
CA THR A 245 -9.85 16.56 -22.78
C THR A 245 -9.36 16.48 -24.24
N ASP A 246 -10.27 16.51 -25.20
CA ASP A 246 -10.04 16.49 -26.66
C ASP A 246 -9.39 17.76 -27.20
N LYS A 247 -8.13 18.00 -26.85
CA LYS A 247 -7.36 19.03 -27.54
C LYS A 247 -6.00 18.48 -27.98
N PRO A 248 -5.71 18.51 -29.29
CA PRO A 248 -4.36 18.30 -29.78
C PRO A 248 -3.36 19.17 -29.03
N GLY A 249 -2.14 18.67 -28.87
CA GLY A 249 -1.05 19.39 -28.23
C GLY A 249 -0.10 18.51 -27.44
N PHE A 250 0.76 19.15 -26.66
CA PHE A 250 1.80 18.49 -25.91
C PHE A 250 1.35 18.09 -24.51
N TYR A 251 1.79 16.92 -24.06
CA TYR A 251 1.49 16.38 -22.75
C TYR A 251 2.74 15.75 -22.13
N TYR A 252 2.88 15.90 -20.82
CA TYR A 252 3.73 15.05 -19.99
C TYR A 252 2.90 13.83 -19.59
N TYR A 253 3.48 12.64 -19.65
CA TYR A 253 2.84 11.38 -19.27
C TYR A 253 3.68 10.64 -18.23
N ASN A 254 3.02 10.05 -17.23
CA ASN A 254 3.63 9.20 -16.22
C ASN A 254 2.81 7.92 -16.02
N TYR A 255 3.39 6.78 -16.39
CA TYR A 255 2.73 5.49 -16.32
C TYR A 255 2.47 5.02 -14.88
N GLU A 256 3.23 5.45 -13.87
CA GLU A 256 2.97 5.05 -12.48
C GLU A 256 1.64 5.63 -11.96
N LEU A 257 1.23 6.80 -12.46
CA LEU A 257 0.00 7.46 -12.02
C LEU A 257 -1.27 6.78 -12.50
N SER A 258 -1.20 5.93 -13.54
CA SER A 258 -2.40 5.23 -14.05
C SER A 258 -2.98 4.26 -13.03
N TYR A 259 -2.20 3.83 -12.04
CA TYR A 259 -2.66 2.95 -10.97
C TYR A 259 -3.28 3.71 -9.78
N GLU A 260 -3.13 5.04 -9.72
CA GLU A 260 -3.52 5.86 -8.55
C GLU A 260 -4.89 6.56 -8.69
N LYS A 261 -5.71 6.22 -9.70
CA LYS A 261 -6.97 6.94 -10.04
C LYS A 261 -6.77 8.45 -10.29
N LYS A 262 -5.57 8.85 -10.69
CA LYS A 262 -5.24 10.21 -11.13
C LYS A 262 -5.01 10.19 -12.63
N PRO A 263 -5.30 11.29 -13.35
CA PRO A 263 -4.97 11.36 -14.76
C PRO A 263 -3.46 11.17 -14.91
N PRO A 264 -2.98 10.17 -15.66
CA PRO A 264 -1.56 9.89 -15.80
C PRO A 264 -0.82 10.89 -16.70
N TYR A 265 -1.43 12.05 -16.97
CA TYR A 265 -0.95 13.04 -17.91
C TYR A 265 -1.20 14.47 -17.43
N ILE A 266 -0.35 15.39 -17.88
CA ILE A 266 -0.45 16.82 -17.64
C ILE A 266 -0.29 17.54 -18.98
N LYS A 267 -1.26 18.36 -19.35
CA LYS A 267 -1.17 19.18 -20.57
C LYS A 267 -0.08 20.23 -20.43
N CYS A 268 0.76 20.36 -21.45
CA CYS A 268 1.87 21.30 -21.53
C CYS A 268 1.56 22.41 -22.54
N SER A 269 2.20 23.57 -22.39
CA SER A 269 2.11 24.69 -23.35
C SER A 269 2.79 24.35 -24.67
N ASP A 270 3.92 23.64 -24.62
CA ASP A 270 4.73 23.26 -25.76
C ASP A 270 5.51 21.95 -25.50
N GLY A 271 6.23 21.47 -26.51
CA GLY A 271 7.06 20.27 -26.40
C GLY A 271 8.26 20.46 -25.46
N LYS A 272 8.70 21.70 -25.25
CA LYS A 272 9.83 22.04 -24.36
C LYS A 272 9.43 21.78 -22.92
N GLU A 273 8.26 22.24 -22.51
CA GLU A 273 7.69 21.99 -21.19
C GLU A 273 7.46 20.49 -20.96
N ALA A 274 6.94 19.77 -21.96
CA ALA A 274 6.73 18.33 -21.86
C ALA A 274 8.05 17.56 -21.60
N LEU A 275 9.11 17.88 -22.35
CA LEU A 275 10.45 17.32 -22.13
C LEU A 275 11.03 17.72 -20.76
N LEU A 276 10.88 18.99 -20.35
CA LEU A 276 11.36 19.46 -19.05
C LEU A 276 10.69 18.72 -17.90
N ARG A 277 9.38 18.52 -17.95
CA ARG A 277 8.64 17.74 -16.93
C ARG A 277 9.10 16.28 -16.89
N MET A 278 9.36 15.68 -18.05
CA MET A 278 9.93 14.34 -18.15
C MET A 278 11.32 14.26 -17.52
N PHE A 279 12.22 15.19 -17.84
CA PHE A 279 13.59 15.21 -17.32
C PHE A 279 13.69 15.63 -15.86
N ALA A 280 12.72 16.40 -15.36
CA ALA A 280 12.62 16.76 -13.96
C ALA A 280 12.11 15.61 -13.09
N PHE A 281 11.57 14.55 -13.68
CA PHE A 281 11.08 13.39 -12.93
C PHE A 281 12.24 12.74 -12.16
N LYS A 282 12.13 12.78 -10.84
CA LYS A 282 13.00 12.03 -9.94
C LYS A 282 12.23 10.82 -9.44
N ARG A 283 12.72 9.64 -9.77
CA ARG A 283 12.28 8.42 -9.12
C ARG A 283 12.81 8.47 -7.69
N PHE A 284 11.95 8.81 -6.74
CA PHE A 284 12.26 8.61 -5.33
C PHE A 284 12.49 7.10 -5.13
N ARG A 285 13.72 6.75 -4.78
CA ARG A 285 14.11 5.38 -4.42
C ARG A 285 13.88 5.17 -2.94
#